data_AF-A0A4R1R8B8-F1
#
_entry.id   AF-A0A4R1R8B8-F1
#
_cell.length_a   1.000
_cell.length_b   1.000
_cell.length_c   1.000
_cell.angle_alpha   90.00
_cell.angle_beta   90.00
_cell.angle_gamma   90.00
#
_symmetry.space_group_name_H-M   'P 1'
#
loop_
_entity.id
_entity.type
_entity.pdbx_description
1 polymer ?
#
loop_
_entity_poly.entity_id
_entity_poly.type
_entity_poly.pdbx_seq_one_letter_code
_entity_poly.pdbx_strand_id
1 'polypeptide(L)'
;MYESFEESFNEGLAESLDEQRRRGPERPRDRERPRFRYRYRRPGYYQPYRYGPLYYPGFQQPSYCPYGGTAYTMQEDSDVYTLANQLGVSQEEIVNFNPSLSVNSIIYRGQIICLP
;
A
#
# COMPACT_ATOMS: atom_id res chain seq x y z
N MET A 1 4.01 53.79 30.43
CA MET A 1 4.71 54.40 29.27
C MET A 1 5.81 53.46 28.82
N TYR A 2 5.46 52.24 28.38
CA TYR A 2 6.37 51.23 27.83
C TYR A 2 5.54 50.16 27.08
N GLU A 3 4.79 50.57 26.05
CA GLU A 3 4.04 49.64 25.19
C GLU A 3 3.93 50.23 23.78
N SER A 4 5.08 50.53 23.15
CA SER A 4 5.05 51.08 21.79
C SER A 4 6.32 50.80 20.97
N PHE A 5 7.09 49.75 21.29
CA PHE A 5 8.33 49.44 20.57
C PHE A 5 8.46 48.02 20.01
N GLU A 6 7.49 47.11 20.24
CA GLU A 6 7.59 45.71 19.79
C GLU A 6 6.71 45.36 18.58
N GLU A 7 5.87 46.28 18.09
CA GLU A 7 5.02 46.00 16.92
C GLU A 7 5.72 46.25 15.58
N SER A 8 6.65 47.21 15.49
CA SER A 8 7.33 47.55 14.24
C SER A 8 8.48 46.60 13.86
N PHE A 9 8.93 45.71 14.76
CA PHE A 9 10.02 44.76 14.45
C PHE A 9 9.50 43.46 13.82
N ASN A 10 8.24 43.09 14.09
CA ASN A 10 7.66 41.82 13.64
C ASN A 10 7.06 41.90 12.22
N GLU A 11 6.66 43.09 11.75
CA GLU A 11 6.14 43.26 10.39
C GLU A 11 7.23 43.19 9.31
N GLY A 12 8.43 43.74 9.59
CA GLY A 12 9.55 43.75 8.64
C GLY A 12 10.17 42.37 8.36
N LEU A 13 10.01 41.41 9.28
CA LEU A 13 10.51 40.04 9.11
C LEU A 13 9.58 39.18 8.24
N ALA A 14 8.27 39.38 8.33
CA ALA A 14 7.29 38.63 7.56
C ALA A 14 7.36 38.94 6.06
N GLU A 15 7.62 40.20 5.69
CA GLU A 15 7.71 40.63 4.29
C GLU A 15 8.97 40.08 3.58
N SER A 16 10.07 39.89 4.32
CA SER A 16 11.35 39.39 3.77
C SER A 16 11.34 37.90 3.41
N LEU A 17 10.55 37.08 4.12
CA LEU A 17 10.47 35.63 3.92
C LEU A 17 9.52 35.26 2.78
N ASP A 18 8.47 36.04 2.52
CA ASP A 18 7.59 35.84 1.37
C ASP A 18 8.25 36.27 0.04
N GLU A 19 9.08 37.31 0.05
CA GLU A 19 9.93 37.71 -1.08
C GLU A 19 10.93 36.60 -1.43
N GLN A 20 11.55 35.98 -0.42
CA GLN A 20 12.49 34.86 -0.58
C GLN A 20 11.83 33.56 -1.03
N ARG A 21 10.54 33.35 -0.73
CA ARG A 21 9.77 32.18 -1.20
C ARG A 21 9.32 32.26 -2.66
N ARG A 22 9.28 33.47 -3.25
CA ARG A 22 8.87 33.66 -4.66
C ARG A 22 10.00 33.44 -5.67
N ARG A 23 11.27 33.47 -5.26
CA ARG A 23 12.40 33.14 -6.14
C ARG A 23 12.76 31.67 -6.02
N GLY A 24 12.00 30.82 -6.72
CA GLY A 24 12.46 29.48 -7.04
C GLY A 24 13.74 29.52 -7.87
N PRO A 25 14.61 28.49 -7.82
CA PRO A 25 15.81 28.46 -8.65
C PRO A 25 15.43 28.50 -10.13
N GLU A 26 16.05 29.40 -10.89
CA GLU A 26 15.86 29.46 -12.34
C GLU A 26 16.18 28.09 -12.96
N ARG A 27 15.21 27.51 -13.70
CA ARG A 27 15.46 26.27 -14.43
C ARG A 27 16.59 26.52 -15.43
N PRO A 28 17.66 25.72 -15.42
CA PRO A 28 18.70 25.80 -16.46
C PRO A 28 18.03 25.68 -17.82
N ARG A 29 18.26 26.65 -18.71
CA ARG A 29 17.77 26.58 -20.09
C ARG A 29 18.25 25.27 -20.70
N ASP A 30 17.30 24.46 -21.18
CA ASP A 30 17.52 23.13 -21.75
C ASP A 30 18.69 23.16 -22.72
N ARG A 31 19.87 22.78 -22.23
CA ARG A 31 21.07 22.63 -23.04
C ARG A 31 20.90 21.30 -23.77
N GLU A 32 20.23 21.40 -24.92
CA GLU A 32 20.24 20.49 -26.06
C GLU A 32 20.35 19.01 -25.66
N ARG A 33 19.19 18.38 -25.39
CA ARG A 33 19.08 16.94 -25.23
C ARG A 33 19.62 16.27 -26.51
N PRO A 34 20.74 15.53 -26.47
CA PRO A 34 21.29 14.95 -27.68
C PRO A 34 20.28 13.93 -28.23
N ARG A 35 19.84 14.11 -29.47
CA ARG A 35 19.06 13.09 -30.17
C ARG A 35 19.99 11.96 -30.56
N PHE A 36 20.34 11.10 -29.61
CA PHE A 36 21.00 9.85 -29.92
C PHE A 36 20.03 8.95 -30.69
N ARG A 37 20.13 8.98 -32.03
CA ARG A 37 19.57 7.93 -32.88
C ARG A 37 20.43 6.67 -32.71
N TYR A 38 20.24 5.96 -31.61
CA TYR A 38 20.71 4.59 -31.55
C TYR A 38 19.81 3.72 -32.43
N ARG A 39 20.28 3.38 -33.63
CA ARG A 39 19.81 2.19 -34.33
C ARG A 39 20.34 0.97 -33.58
N TYR A 40 19.65 0.56 -32.53
CA TYR A 40 19.85 -0.79 -32.01
C TYR A 40 19.10 -1.76 -32.91
N ARG A 41 19.86 -2.42 -33.78
CA ARG A 41 19.54 -3.73 -34.33
C ARG A 41 19.08 -4.59 -33.15
N ARG A 42 17.80 -4.98 -33.07
CA ARG A 42 17.24 -5.81 -31.98
C ARG A 42 18.14 -7.05 -31.80
N PRO A 43 18.92 -7.16 -30.72
CA PRO A 43 19.47 -8.45 -30.33
C PRO A 43 18.27 -9.28 -29.87
N GLY A 44 18.21 -10.53 -30.32
CA GLY A 44 17.15 -11.47 -29.94
C GLY A 44 16.90 -11.39 -28.44
N TYR A 45 15.64 -11.28 -28.07
CA TYR A 45 15.22 -11.29 -26.68
C TYR A 45 15.57 -12.65 -26.10
N TYR A 46 16.78 -12.75 -25.53
CA TYR A 46 17.03 -13.48 -24.31
C TYR A 46 15.79 -13.27 -23.43
N GLN A 47 14.98 -14.31 -23.19
CA GLN A 47 13.80 -14.20 -22.34
C GLN A 47 14.29 -13.95 -20.91
N PRO A 48 14.26 -12.70 -20.41
CA PRO A 48 14.73 -12.43 -19.07
C PRO A 48 13.53 -12.70 -18.17
N TYR A 49 13.61 -13.81 -17.44
CA TYR A 49 12.70 -14.15 -16.37
C TYR A 49 11.24 -14.29 -16.82
N ARG A 50 10.80 -15.55 -16.96
CA ARG A 50 9.46 -15.86 -16.44
C ARG A 50 9.48 -15.42 -14.99
N TYR A 51 8.99 -14.22 -14.72
CA TYR A 51 8.52 -13.87 -13.40
C TYR A 51 7.34 -14.81 -13.14
N GLY A 52 7.66 -16.00 -12.61
CA GLY A 52 6.75 -16.65 -11.69
C GLY A 52 6.41 -15.65 -10.60
N PRO A 53 5.19 -15.70 -10.03
CA PRO A 53 4.76 -14.72 -9.04
C PRO A 53 5.80 -14.67 -7.93
N LEU A 54 6.27 -13.45 -7.64
CA LEU A 54 7.20 -13.17 -6.56
C LEU A 54 6.60 -13.73 -5.27
N TYR A 55 7.12 -14.85 -4.80
CA TYR A 55 6.73 -15.47 -3.53
C TYR A 55 7.21 -14.55 -2.41
N TYR A 56 6.35 -13.64 -1.98
CA TYR A 56 6.52 -12.86 -0.75
C TYR A 56 6.26 -13.80 0.44
N PRO A 57 7.28 -14.13 1.26
CA PRO A 57 7.05 -14.91 2.47
C PRO A 57 6.45 -13.96 3.52
N GLY A 58 5.13 -14.02 3.68
CA GLY A 58 4.44 -13.28 4.74
C GLY A 58 2.92 -13.40 4.69
N PHE A 59 2.35 -13.54 3.49
CA PHE A 59 0.94 -13.85 3.30
C PHE A 59 0.85 -15.08 2.40
N GLN A 60 0.96 -16.26 3.00
CA GLN A 60 0.59 -17.49 2.32
C GLN A 60 -0.93 -17.41 2.11
N GLN A 61 -1.35 -16.81 1.00
CA GLN A 61 -2.71 -16.98 0.53
C GLN A 61 -2.84 -18.48 0.24
N PRO A 62 -3.77 -19.22 0.86
CA PRO A 62 -4.05 -20.57 0.43
C PRO A 62 -4.43 -20.47 -1.05
N SER A 63 -3.53 -20.91 -1.93
CA SER A 63 -3.76 -20.87 -3.38
C SER A 63 -4.97 -21.72 -3.78
N TYR A 64 -5.41 -22.60 -2.88
CA TYR A 64 -6.60 -23.40 -2.97
C TYR A 64 -7.23 -23.55 -1.59
N CYS A 65 -8.51 -23.22 -1.48
CA CYS A 65 -9.33 -23.69 -0.37
C CYS A 65 -9.65 -25.19 -0.57
N PRO A 66 -9.94 -25.93 0.52
CA PRO A 66 -10.42 -27.32 0.45
C PRO A 66 -11.61 -27.46 -0.51
N TYR A 67 -11.87 -28.68 -0.99
CA TYR A 67 -13.00 -28.94 -1.88
C TYR A 67 -14.32 -28.49 -1.22
N GLY A 68 -15.12 -27.72 -1.97
CA GLY A 68 -16.33 -27.09 -1.44
C GLY A 68 -16.10 -25.74 -0.77
N GLY A 69 -14.86 -25.27 -0.63
CA GLY A 69 -14.55 -23.99 0.00
C GLY A 69 -14.32 -22.85 -1.00
N THR A 70 -14.74 -21.65 -0.63
CA THR A 70 -14.48 -20.39 -1.35
C THR A 70 -13.47 -19.53 -0.60
N ALA A 71 -12.55 -18.92 -1.33
CA ALA A 71 -11.59 -17.98 -0.76
C ALA A 71 -12.26 -16.62 -0.57
N TYR A 72 -12.41 -16.19 0.68
CA TYR A 72 -12.99 -14.91 1.04
C TYR A 72 -11.92 -13.99 1.64
N THR A 73 -11.82 -12.77 1.12
CA THR A 73 -10.93 -11.75 1.67
C THR A 73 -11.70 -10.92 2.68
N MET A 74 -11.24 -10.91 3.93
CA MET A 74 -11.88 -10.16 5.00
C MET A 74 -11.81 -8.66 4.74
N GLN A 75 -12.98 -8.03 4.73
CA GLN A 75 -13.10 -6.59 4.52
C GLN A 75 -12.94 -5.79 5.81
N GLU A 76 -13.13 -6.40 6.96
CA GLU A 76 -13.07 -5.76 8.28
C GLU A 76 -12.47 -6.75 9.28
N ASP A 77 -12.01 -6.23 10.41
CA ASP A 77 -11.55 -7.07 11.50
C ASP A 77 -12.78 -7.71 12.16
N SER A 78 -12.78 -9.03 12.30
CA SER A 78 -13.89 -9.79 12.86
C SER A 78 -13.39 -11.04 13.55
N ASP A 79 -14.15 -11.51 14.53
CA ASP A 79 -13.90 -12.80 15.17
C ASP A 79 -14.56 -13.93 14.38
N VAL A 80 -14.05 -15.16 14.54
CA VAL A 80 -14.62 -16.37 13.93
C VAL A 80 -16.10 -16.54 14.33
N TYR A 81 -16.45 -16.24 15.58
CA TYR A 81 -17.85 -16.30 16.05
C TYR A 81 -18.77 -15.35 15.27
N THR A 82 -18.39 -14.09 15.12
CA THR A 82 -19.18 -13.08 14.42
C THR A 82 -19.31 -13.43 12.94
N LEU A 83 -18.22 -13.88 12.32
CA LEU A 83 -18.21 -14.32 10.92
C LEU A 83 -19.09 -15.56 10.70
N ALA A 84 -19.01 -16.55 11.60
CA ALA A 84 -19.84 -17.76 11.56
C ALA A 84 -21.33 -17.41 11.62
N ASN A 85 -21.72 -16.53 12.54
CA ASN A 85 -23.12 -16.08 12.67
C ASN A 85 -23.62 -15.31 11.44
N GLN A 86 -22.77 -14.48 10.83
CA GLN A 86 -23.13 -13.73 9.62
C GLN A 86 -23.39 -14.65 8.42
N LEU A 87 -22.60 -15.73 8.32
CA LEU A 87 -22.72 -16.71 7.25
C LEU A 87 -23.74 -17.82 7.55
N GLY A 88 -24.20 -17.93 8.80
CA GLY A 88 -25.10 -19.00 9.24
C GLY A 88 -24.42 -20.38 9.29
N VAL A 89 -23.10 -20.42 9.46
CA VAL A 89 -22.29 -21.66 9.53
C VAL A 89 -21.78 -21.90 10.95
N SER A 90 -21.31 -23.12 11.23
CA SER A 90 -20.70 -23.40 12.54
C SER A 90 -19.26 -22.87 12.63
N GLN A 91 -18.82 -22.53 13.84
CA GLN A 91 -17.45 -22.05 14.07
C GLN A 91 -16.43 -23.16 13.76
N GLU A 92 -16.77 -24.39 14.12
CA GLU A 92 -15.98 -25.59 13.87
C GLU A 92 -15.77 -25.82 12.37
N GLU A 93 -16.78 -25.56 11.55
CA GLU A 93 -16.69 -25.69 10.11
C GLU A 93 -15.74 -24.66 9.50
N ILE A 94 -15.78 -23.40 9.96
CA ILE A 94 -14.78 -22.39 9.56
C ILE A 94 -13.37 -22.83 9.97
N VAL A 95 -13.19 -23.33 11.20
CA VAL A 95 -11.87 -23.80 11.67
C VAL A 95 -11.39 -25.04 10.91
N ASN A 96 -12.29 -25.94 10.52
CA ASN A 96 -11.94 -27.11 9.71
C ASN A 96 -11.38 -26.72 8.34
N PHE A 97 -11.93 -25.67 7.73
CA PHE A 97 -11.41 -25.13 6.47
C PHE A 97 -10.13 -24.29 6.65
N ASN A 98 -9.85 -23.83 7.87
CA ASN A 98 -8.73 -22.96 8.20
C ASN A 98 -7.97 -23.47 9.44
N PRO A 99 -7.15 -24.53 9.31
CA PRO A 99 -6.47 -25.16 10.45
C PRO A 99 -5.46 -24.25 11.20
N SER A 100 -5.13 -23.08 10.63
CA SER A 100 -4.31 -22.05 11.30
C SER A 100 -5.12 -21.13 12.22
N LEU A 101 -6.45 -21.18 12.15
CA LEU A 101 -7.35 -20.41 13.01
C LEU A 101 -7.88 -21.26 14.16
N SER A 102 -8.10 -20.62 15.29
CA SER A 102 -8.84 -21.18 16.42
C SER A 102 -10.24 -20.56 16.49
N VAL A 103 -11.16 -21.19 17.21
CA VAL A 103 -12.53 -20.68 17.43
C VAL A 103 -12.54 -19.27 18.04
N ASN A 104 -11.52 -18.96 18.86
CA ASN A 104 -11.37 -17.65 19.52
C ASN A 104 -10.37 -16.72 18.80
N SER A 105 -10.00 -17.01 17.56
CA SER A 105 -9.07 -16.17 16.80
C SER A 105 -9.75 -14.93 16.26
N ILE A 106 -9.05 -13.80 16.35
CA ILE A 106 -9.39 -12.56 15.65
C ILE A 106 -8.85 -12.67 14.23
N ILE A 107 -9.68 -12.38 13.24
CA ILE A 107 -9.32 -12.33 11.84
C ILE A 107 -9.19 -10.86 11.42
N TYR A 108 -8.06 -10.53 10.79
CA TYR A 108 -7.76 -9.16 10.39
C TYR A 108 -8.18 -8.88 8.94
N ARG A 109 -8.48 -7.62 8.64
CA ARG A 109 -8.71 -7.10 7.30
C ARG A 109 -7.56 -7.49 6.36
N GLY A 110 -7.92 -7.94 5.15
CA GLY A 110 -6.99 -8.35 4.11
C GLY A 110 -6.50 -9.79 4.23
N GLN A 111 -6.87 -10.51 5.30
CA GLN A 111 -6.63 -11.93 5.41
C GLN A 111 -7.58 -12.72 4.49
N ILE A 112 -7.05 -13.78 3.87
CA ILE A 112 -7.86 -14.73 3.09
C ILE A 112 -8.26 -15.89 3.99
N ILE A 113 -9.56 -16.13 4.07
CA ILE A 113 -10.20 -17.20 4.82
C ILE A 113 -10.93 -18.11 3.85
N CYS A 114 -10.85 -19.42 4.08
CA CYS A 114 -11.63 -20.40 3.35
C CYS A 114 -12.98 -20.59 4.03
N LEU A 115 -14.07 -20.27 3.32
CA LEU A 115 -15.44 -20.47 3.79
C LEU A 115 -16.05 -21.69 3.09
N PRO A 116 -16.92 -22.48 3.73
CA PRO A 116 -17.68 -23.54 3.07
C PRO A 116 -18.69 -23.00 2.03
#